data_AF-A0A7G3AU32-F1
#
_entry.id   AF-A0A7G3AU32-F1
#
_cell.length_a   1.000
_cell.length_b   1.000
_cell.length_c   1.000
_cell.angle_alpha   90.00
_cell.angle_beta   90.00
_cell.angle_gamma   90.00
#
_symmetry.space_group_name_H-M   'P 1'
#
loop_
_entity.id
_entity.type
_entity.pdbx_description
1 polymer ?
#
loop_
_entity_poly.entity_id
_entity_poly.type
_entity_poly.pdbx_seq_one_letter_code
_entity_poly.pdbx_strand_id
1 'polypeptide(L)'
;MVCALVVVIIMGTSHLGGFFEVFRIADRGQRLIFFDMTLDPFQRSSFLMVSVGLTTMWISNIGVSPECVQRFLAIPTLSDSRKVVWIFGIGHIIIKLCSVYNGLIVYGKYEDCDPVSDGVVKKADQIFAYYVLDVASSIPGLSGLFVAGIFSAALSSMSSCMNTLAGTFYMDFIKHKYPSLSDEAGSRIMKMLVVGIGTTCLGLVFVVEKLGNIFSLGISIGGVTAGTLLGIFTLGMVCPRANTTGARWGAYASLTIVSAIVMGAQLNIADGNLKYPSLPLNVHGCNSTTFNTTSIILNEHHDNSSVPWIFRIGFMYYSVIGALLVFVVGYPVSLLTGGHDDIDERLLAPFLRSWYRNQRKAKNLPKVVRSDQEMRVFLGASKDHPSEAS
;
A
#
# COMPACT_ATOMS: atom_id res chain seq x y z
N MET A 1 -9.84 4.96 -16.68
CA MET A 1 -9.40 3.61 -16.25
C MET A 1 -10.51 2.57 -16.27
N VAL A 2 -11.59 2.71 -15.49
CA VAL A 2 -12.64 1.65 -15.37
C VAL A 2 -13.20 1.24 -16.73
N CYS A 3 -13.60 2.20 -17.57
CA CYS A 3 -14.10 1.88 -18.92
C CYS A 3 -13.05 1.12 -19.75
N ALA A 4 -11.78 1.51 -19.68
CA ALA A 4 -10.71 0.82 -20.40
C ALA A 4 -10.51 -0.61 -19.89
N LEU A 5 -10.54 -0.84 -18.57
CA LEU A 5 -10.46 -2.19 -17.99
C LEU A 5 -11.64 -3.05 -18.44
N VAL A 6 -12.86 -2.50 -18.47
CA VAL A 6 -14.05 -3.23 -18.91
C VAL A 6 -13.95 -3.62 -20.38
N VAL A 7 -13.48 -2.73 -21.26
CA VAL A 7 -13.31 -3.06 -22.68
C VAL A 7 -12.27 -4.16 -22.88
N VAL A 8 -11.13 -4.08 -22.18
CA VAL A 8 -10.08 -5.12 -22.22
C VAL A 8 -10.61 -6.47 -21.73
N ILE A 9 -11.42 -6.46 -20.67
CA ILE A 9 -12.09 -7.65 -20.13
C ILE A 9 -13.02 -8.27 -21.17
N ILE A 10 -13.88 -7.48 -21.81
CA ILE A 10 -14.84 -7.98 -22.80
C ILE A 10 -14.10 -8.58 -23.99
N MET A 11 -13.12 -7.88 -24.54
CA MET A 11 -12.36 -8.35 -25.70
C MET A 11 -11.55 -9.60 -25.37
N GLY A 12 -10.83 -9.61 -24.26
CA GLY A 12 -10.01 -10.75 -23.85
C GLY A 12 -10.86 -11.99 -23.59
N THR A 13 -12.00 -11.82 -22.94
CA THR A 13 -12.94 -12.93 -22.69
C THR A 13 -13.50 -13.50 -24.00
N SER A 14 -13.89 -12.64 -24.94
CA SER A 14 -14.40 -13.08 -26.24
C SER A 14 -13.33 -13.78 -27.08
N HIS A 15 -12.09 -13.30 -27.05
CA HIS A 15 -10.98 -13.88 -27.81
C HIS A 15 -10.57 -15.27 -27.28
N LEU A 16 -10.63 -15.47 -25.96
CA LEU A 16 -10.30 -16.73 -25.31
C LEU A 16 -11.45 -17.75 -25.31
N GLY A 17 -12.59 -17.46 -25.95
CA GLY A 17 -13.70 -18.42 -26.06
C GLY A 17 -14.70 -18.37 -24.90
N GLY A 18 -14.68 -17.33 -24.07
CA GLY A 18 -15.68 -17.06 -23.04
C GLY A 18 -15.15 -17.11 -21.60
N PHE A 19 -16.00 -16.69 -20.65
CA PHE A 19 -15.62 -16.53 -19.24
C PHE A 19 -15.09 -17.83 -18.61
N PHE A 20 -15.81 -18.94 -18.79
CA PHE A 20 -15.41 -20.22 -18.22
C PHE A 20 -14.11 -20.77 -18.83
N GLU A 21 -13.86 -20.46 -20.10
CA GLU A 21 -12.66 -20.91 -20.79
C GLU A 21 -11.40 -20.23 -20.22
N VAL A 22 -11.48 -18.95 -19.85
CA VAL A 22 -10.39 -18.24 -19.15
C VAL A 22 -10.00 -18.96 -17.86
N PHE A 23 -10.98 -19.40 -17.06
CA PHE A 23 -10.70 -20.15 -15.85
C PHE A 23 -10.18 -21.56 -16.13
N ARG A 24 -10.68 -22.23 -17.17
CA ARG A 24 -10.20 -23.57 -17.57
C ARG A 24 -8.73 -23.53 -18.01
N ILE A 25 -8.34 -22.52 -18.78
CA ILE A 25 -6.95 -22.28 -19.19
C ILE A 25 -6.08 -22.01 -17.96
N ALA A 26 -6.53 -21.12 -17.07
CA ALA A 26 -5.79 -20.80 -15.85
C ALA A 26 -5.61 -22.01 -14.91
N ASP A 27 -6.61 -22.89 -14.83
CA ASP A 27 -6.57 -24.13 -14.04
C ASP A 27 -5.56 -25.14 -14.63
N ARG A 28 -5.59 -25.34 -15.95
CA ARG A 28 -4.59 -26.14 -16.67
C ARG A 28 -3.18 -25.64 -16.42
N GLY A 29 -3.00 -24.32 -16.41
CA GLY A 29 -1.74 -23.64 -16.09
C GLY A 29 -1.36 -23.61 -14.60
N GLN A 30 -2.14 -24.23 -13.72
CA GLN A 30 -1.95 -24.23 -12.26
C GLN A 30 -1.85 -22.82 -11.65
N ARG A 31 -2.59 -21.85 -12.19
CA ARG A 31 -2.59 -20.45 -11.74
C ARG A 31 -3.64 -20.14 -10.69
N LEU A 32 -4.65 -21.00 -10.54
CA LEU A 32 -5.76 -20.82 -9.61
C LEU A 32 -5.45 -21.39 -8.22
N ILE A 33 -4.57 -20.71 -7.48
CA ILE A 33 -4.22 -21.08 -6.11
C ILE A 33 -4.98 -20.17 -5.14
N PHE A 34 -6.12 -20.63 -4.64
CA PHE A 34 -7.01 -19.81 -3.80
C PHE A 34 -6.60 -19.75 -2.32
N PHE A 35 -6.27 -20.89 -1.74
CA PHE A 35 -6.08 -21.04 -0.29
C PHE A 35 -4.79 -21.79 0.04
N ASP A 36 -3.65 -21.20 -0.31
CA ASP A 36 -2.36 -21.67 0.20
C ASP A 36 -2.22 -21.25 1.67
N MET A 37 -2.55 -22.18 2.57
CA MET A 37 -2.53 -21.99 4.03
C MET A 37 -1.15 -22.25 4.65
N THR A 38 -0.09 -22.27 3.85
CA THR A 38 1.26 -22.50 4.37
C THR A 38 1.66 -21.39 5.35
N LEU A 39 2.19 -21.81 6.50
CA LEU A 39 2.64 -20.93 7.59
C LEU A 39 4.11 -20.47 7.44
N ASP A 40 4.74 -20.81 6.32
CA ASP A 40 6.12 -20.44 6.04
C ASP A 40 6.22 -18.93 5.78
N PRO A 41 6.89 -18.16 6.66
CA PRO A 41 7.01 -16.71 6.49
C PRO A 41 7.99 -16.32 5.38
N PHE A 42 8.74 -17.27 4.80
CA PHE A 42 9.75 -17.04 3.77
C PHE A 42 9.22 -17.15 2.34
N GLN A 43 7.97 -17.55 2.16
CA GLN A 43 7.35 -17.61 0.83
C GLN A 43 7.08 -16.21 0.28
N ARG A 44 7.00 -16.08 -1.05
CA ARG A 44 6.69 -14.80 -1.70
C ARG A 44 5.25 -14.34 -1.43
N SER A 45 4.32 -15.28 -1.36
CA SER A 45 2.90 -15.02 -1.14
C SER A 45 2.20 -16.29 -0.66
N SER A 46 1.41 -16.18 0.41
CA SER A 46 0.46 -17.20 0.87
C SER A 46 -0.84 -16.54 1.27
N PHE A 47 -1.91 -17.31 1.50
CA PHE A 47 -3.19 -16.76 1.93
C PHE A 47 -3.04 -15.93 3.21
N LEU A 48 -2.36 -16.48 4.23
CA LEU A 48 -2.17 -15.79 5.51
C LEU A 48 -1.30 -14.54 5.38
N MET A 49 -0.29 -14.57 4.52
CA MET A 49 0.58 -13.42 4.28
C MET A 49 -0.17 -12.28 3.60
N VAL A 50 -0.97 -12.59 2.58
CA VAL A 50 -1.84 -11.62 1.90
C VAL A 50 -2.90 -11.09 2.87
N SER A 51 -3.61 -11.98 3.56
CA SER A 51 -4.71 -11.62 4.45
C SER A 51 -4.26 -10.82 5.67
N VAL A 52 -3.16 -11.17 6.33
CA VAL A 52 -2.68 -10.43 7.50
C VAL A 52 -1.85 -9.23 7.07
N GLY A 53 -0.84 -9.44 6.23
CA GLY A 53 0.13 -8.41 5.83
C GLY A 53 -0.49 -7.24 5.08
N LEU A 54 -1.24 -7.52 4.01
CA LEU A 54 -1.88 -6.44 3.25
C LEU A 54 -3.02 -5.81 4.04
N THR A 55 -3.77 -6.55 4.85
CA THR A 55 -4.83 -5.95 5.67
C THR A 55 -4.25 -4.93 6.66
N THR A 56 -3.15 -5.26 7.34
CA THR A 56 -2.45 -4.29 8.20
C THR A 56 -2.03 -3.05 7.40
N MET A 57 -1.48 -3.23 6.20
CA MET A 57 -1.09 -2.11 5.35
C MET A 57 -2.29 -1.25 4.90
N TRP A 58 -3.41 -1.88 4.53
CA TRP A 58 -4.63 -1.19 4.11
C TRP A 58 -5.34 -0.47 5.26
N ILE A 59 -5.35 -1.07 6.46
CA ILE A 59 -5.83 -0.40 7.67
C ILE A 59 -5.00 0.87 7.91
N SER A 60 -3.68 0.80 7.74
CA SER A 60 -2.85 1.99 7.86
C SER A 60 -3.21 3.05 6.81
N ASN A 61 -3.30 2.64 5.55
CA ASN A 61 -3.57 3.55 4.44
C ASN A 61 -4.93 4.24 4.59
N ILE A 62 -5.97 3.53 5.02
CA ILE A 62 -7.31 4.09 5.13
C ILE A 62 -7.50 4.82 6.47
N GLY A 63 -7.00 4.24 7.56
CA GLY A 63 -7.32 4.67 8.92
C GLY A 63 -6.41 5.77 9.48
N VAL A 64 -5.14 5.81 9.08
CA VAL A 64 -4.16 6.75 9.68
C VAL A 64 -3.40 7.60 8.68
N SER A 65 -3.48 7.30 7.37
CA SER A 65 -2.78 8.12 6.38
C SER A 65 -3.36 9.53 6.32
N PRO A 66 -2.52 10.58 6.20
CA PRO A 66 -3.01 11.94 6.06
C PRO A 66 -3.94 12.13 4.86
N GLU A 67 -3.70 11.41 3.75
CA GLU A 67 -4.54 11.49 2.55
C GLU A 67 -6.00 11.08 2.84
N CYS A 68 -6.19 9.93 3.48
CA CYS A 68 -7.53 9.42 3.78
C CYS A 68 -8.18 10.20 4.92
N VAL A 69 -7.42 10.54 5.96
CA VAL A 69 -7.93 11.34 7.09
C VAL A 69 -8.43 12.70 6.61
N GLN A 70 -7.69 13.39 5.73
CA GLN A 70 -8.12 14.67 5.16
C GLN A 70 -9.44 14.54 4.39
N ARG A 71 -9.63 13.46 3.63
CA ARG A 71 -10.90 13.20 2.93
C ARG A 71 -12.05 12.98 3.90
N PHE A 72 -11.84 12.29 5.01
CA PHE A 72 -12.89 12.11 6.02
C PHE A 72 -13.22 13.39 6.78
N LEU A 73 -12.24 14.27 7.01
CA LEU A 73 -12.46 15.57 7.66
C LEU A 73 -13.22 16.56 6.78
N ALA A 74 -13.18 16.39 5.45
CA ALA A 74 -13.96 17.19 4.52
C ALA A 74 -15.44 16.79 4.44
N ILE A 75 -15.83 15.68 5.09
CA ILE A 75 -17.22 15.20 5.11
C ILE A 75 -17.96 15.81 6.31
N PRO A 76 -19.15 16.42 6.12
CA PRO A 76 -19.84 17.13 7.20
C PRO A 76 -20.27 16.25 8.38
N THR A 77 -20.67 15.00 8.11
CA THR A 77 -21.25 14.11 9.13
C THR A 77 -20.57 12.75 9.19
N LEU A 78 -20.50 12.17 10.40
CA LEU A 78 -19.96 10.82 10.60
C LEU A 78 -20.78 9.74 9.88
N SER A 79 -22.11 9.94 9.75
CA SER A 79 -22.99 9.02 9.04
C SER A 79 -22.63 8.94 7.56
N ASP A 80 -22.35 10.09 6.94
CA ASP A 80 -21.95 10.13 5.53
C ASP A 80 -20.53 9.59 5.34
N SER A 81 -19.61 9.84 6.27
CA SER A 81 -18.28 9.20 6.23
C SER A 81 -18.36 7.68 6.25
N ARG A 82 -19.30 7.08 7.03
CA ARG A 82 -19.53 5.62 7.02
C ARG A 82 -20.02 5.12 5.66
N LYS A 83 -20.94 5.84 5.01
CA LYS A 83 -21.41 5.49 3.65
C LYS A 83 -20.27 5.54 2.65
N VAL A 84 -19.43 6.59 2.71
CA VAL A 84 -18.26 6.75 1.85
C VAL A 84 -17.27 5.59 2.01
N VAL A 85 -17.01 5.14 3.24
CA VAL A 85 -16.15 3.96 3.48
C VAL A 85 -16.72 2.71 2.83
N TRP A 86 -18.03 2.47 2.91
CA TRP A 86 -18.67 1.32 2.26
C TRP A 86 -18.58 1.39 0.74
N ILE A 87 -18.88 2.56 0.14
CA ILE A 87 -18.77 2.78 -1.31
C ILE A 87 -17.33 2.55 -1.77
N PHE A 88 -16.36 3.10 -1.05
CA PHE A 88 -14.94 2.91 -1.32
C PHE A 88 -14.53 1.44 -1.23
N GLY A 89 -14.95 0.73 -0.18
CA GLY A 89 -14.67 -0.69 0.02
C GLY A 89 -15.21 -1.56 -1.11
N ILE A 90 -16.49 -1.37 -1.47
CA ILE A 90 -17.13 -2.11 -2.58
C ILE A 90 -16.42 -1.80 -3.91
N GLY A 91 -16.16 -0.53 -4.19
CA GLY A 91 -15.44 -0.13 -5.41
C GLY A 91 -14.03 -0.74 -5.49
N HIS A 92 -13.31 -0.78 -4.38
CA HIS A 92 -11.98 -1.39 -4.31
C HIS A 92 -12.02 -2.90 -4.54
N ILE A 93 -13.00 -3.61 -3.98
CA ILE A 93 -13.21 -5.05 -4.22
C ILE A 93 -13.46 -5.30 -5.72
N ILE A 94 -14.37 -4.55 -6.34
CA ILE A 94 -14.70 -4.69 -7.76
C ILE A 94 -13.45 -4.47 -8.63
N ILE A 95 -12.72 -3.38 -8.40
CA ILE A 95 -11.51 -3.06 -9.19
C ILE A 95 -10.46 -4.16 -9.01
N LYS A 96 -10.24 -4.68 -7.80
CA LYS A 96 -9.27 -5.77 -7.56
C LYS A 96 -9.68 -7.06 -8.27
N LEU A 97 -10.95 -7.44 -8.24
CA LEU A 97 -11.46 -8.60 -8.99
C LEU A 97 -11.25 -8.42 -10.49
N CYS A 98 -11.55 -7.24 -11.03
CA CYS A 98 -11.27 -6.92 -12.43
C CYS A 98 -9.77 -7.01 -12.76
N SER A 99 -8.88 -6.54 -11.87
CA SER A 99 -7.43 -6.64 -12.08
C SER A 99 -6.94 -8.09 -12.08
N VAL A 100 -7.42 -8.93 -11.15
CA VAL A 100 -7.08 -10.36 -11.11
C VAL A 100 -7.57 -11.07 -12.37
N TYR A 101 -8.81 -10.82 -12.77
CA TYR A 101 -9.38 -11.41 -13.99
C TYR A 101 -8.62 -10.99 -15.25
N ASN A 102 -8.21 -9.72 -15.36
CA ASN A 102 -7.32 -9.29 -16.44
C ASN A 102 -5.97 -10.03 -16.43
N GLY A 103 -5.40 -10.31 -15.26
CA GLY A 103 -4.18 -11.11 -15.15
C GLY A 103 -4.36 -12.53 -15.70
N LEU A 104 -5.52 -13.16 -15.45
CA LEU A 104 -5.86 -14.47 -16.02
C LEU A 104 -6.03 -14.42 -17.55
N ILE A 105 -6.65 -13.37 -18.07
CA ILE A 105 -6.77 -13.15 -19.52
C ILE A 105 -5.39 -13.02 -20.17
N VAL A 106 -4.50 -12.21 -19.60
CA VAL A 106 -3.13 -12.05 -20.12
C VAL A 106 -2.41 -13.39 -20.14
N TYR A 107 -2.52 -14.16 -19.05
CA TYR A 107 -1.95 -15.50 -19.01
C TYR A 107 -2.54 -16.41 -20.09
N GLY A 108 -3.86 -16.44 -20.26
CA GLY A 108 -4.51 -17.29 -21.26
C GLY A 108 -4.14 -16.92 -22.69
N LYS A 109 -3.89 -15.64 -22.99
CA LYS A 109 -3.41 -15.21 -24.32
C LYS A 109 -1.99 -15.69 -24.61
N TYR A 110 -1.14 -15.74 -23.59
CA TYR A 110 0.29 -16.05 -23.70
C TYR A 110 0.67 -17.38 -23.04
N GLU A 111 -0.27 -18.33 -22.95
CA GLU A 111 -0.02 -19.62 -22.32
C GLU A 111 1.02 -20.45 -23.08
N ASP A 112 1.00 -20.39 -24.41
CA ASP A 112 1.88 -21.18 -25.29
C ASP A 112 3.23 -20.48 -25.56
N CYS A 113 3.24 -19.15 -25.52
CA CYS A 113 4.41 -18.32 -25.74
C CYS A 113 4.39 -17.13 -24.80
N ASP A 114 5.20 -17.20 -23.74
CA ASP A 114 5.39 -16.10 -22.81
C ASP A 114 6.28 -14.99 -23.43
N PRO A 115 5.75 -13.77 -23.64
CA PRO A 115 6.47 -12.69 -24.32
C PRO A 115 7.62 -12.12 -23.48
N VAL A 116 7.65 -12.38 -22.16
CA VAL A 116 8.75 -11.97 -21.30
C VAL A 116 9.96 -12.89 -21.51
N SER A 117 9.73 -14.20 -21.53
CA SER A 117 10.75 -15.22 -21.78
C SER A 117 11.25 -15.19 -23.22
N ASP A 118 10.39 -14.84 -24.18
CA ASP A 118 10.76 -14.64 -25.59
C ASP A 118 11.58 -13.35 -25.84
N GLY A 119 11.71 -12.48 -24.83
CA GLY A 119 12.49 -11.25 -24.91
C GLY A 119 11.80 -10.07 -25.61
N VAL A 120 10.56 -10.26 -26.08
CA VAL A 120 9.73 -9.18 -26.64
C VAL A 120 9.40 -8.14 -25.56
N VAL A 121 9.13 -8.59 -24.34
CA VAL A 121 8.85 -7.75 -23.17
C VAL A 121 10.03 -7.83 -22.19
N LYS A 122 10.67 -6.70 -21.91
CA LYS A 122 11.87 -6.65 -21.06
C LYS A 122 11.59 -6.93 -19.58
N LYS A 123 10.39 -6.60 -19.10
CA LYS A 123 10.02 -6.72 -17.67
C LYS A 123 8.59 -7.23 -17.53
N ALA A 124 8.37 -8.14 -16.59
CA ALA A 124 7.04 -8.69 -16.31
C ALA A 124 5.99 -7.60 -16.01
N ASP A 125 6.37 -6.49 -15.36
CA ASP A 125 5.45 -5.40 -15.04
C ASP A 125 4.88 -4.68 -16.29
N GLN A 126 5.47 -4.88 -17.47
CA GLN A 126 5.02 -4.29 -18.75
C GLN A 126 4.05 -5.18 -19.52
N ILE A 127 3.86 -6.45 -19.10
CA ILE A 127 3.10 -7.45 -19.87
C ILE A 127 1.65 -7.03 -20.11
N PHE A 128 1.00 -6.39 -19.12
CA PHE A 128 -0.38 -5.96 -19.28
C PHE A 128 -0.53 -4.82 -20.29
N ALA A 129 0.42 -3.87 -20.30
CA ALA A 129 0.42 -2.80 -21.29
C ALA A 129 0.69 -3.35 -22.70
N TYR A 130 1.63 -4.29 -22.82
CA TYR A 130 1.90 -5.00 -24.07
C TYR A 130 0.66 -5.75 -24.58
N TYR A 131 0.01 -6.53 -23.72
CA TYR A 131 -1.23 -7.25 -24.03
C TYR A 131 -2.31 -6.35 -24.60
N VAL A 132 -2.54 -5.19 -23.98
CA VAL A 132 -3.58 -4.29 -24.47
C VAL A 132 -3.21 -3.66 -25.80
N LEU A 133 -1.94 -3.33 -26.04
CA LEU A 133 -1.50 -2.84 -27.34
C LEU A 133 -1.63 -3.90 -28.44
N ASP A 134 -1.31 -5.16 -28.11
CA ASP A 134 -1.43 -6.31 -29.00
C ASP A 134 -2.90 -6.56 -29.40
N VAL A 135 -3.80 -6.68 -28.40
CA VAL A 135 -5.23 -6.95 -28.65
C VAL A 135 -5.99 -5.73 -29.21
N ALA A 136 -5.62 -4.52 -28.82
CA ALA A 136 -6.26 -3.31 -29.33
C ALA A 136 -5.74 -2.88 -30.71
N SER A 137 -4.69 -3.52 -31.24
CA SER A 137 -4.13 -3.21 -32.56
C SER A 137 -5.16 -3.33 -33.69
N SER A 138 -6.16 -4.21 -33.52
CA SER A 138 -7.22 -4.44 -34.50
C SER A 138 -8.32 -3.37 -34.50
N ILE A 139 -8.41 -2.52 -33.46
CA ILE A 139 -9.47 -1.51 -33.32
C ILE A 139 -8.86 -0.11 -33.19
N PRO A 140 -8.99 0.75 -34.23
CA PRO A 140 -8.49 2.12 -34.19
C PRO A 140 -9.02 2.90 -32.98
N GLY A 141 -8.14 3.59 -32.26
CA GLY A 141 -8.49 4.45 -31.12
C GLY A 141 -8.61 3.74 -29.76
N LEU A 142 -8.75 2.41 -29.73
CA LEU A 142 -8.90 1.69 -28.46
C LEU A 142 -7.62 1.69 -27.62
N SER A 143 -6.46 1.52 -28.26
CA SER A 143 -5.15 1.66 -27.61
C SER A 143 -4.98 3.05 -26.99
N GLY A 144 -5.40 4.11 -27.70
CA GLY A 144 -5.42 5.49 -27.19
C GLY A 144 -6.32 5.67 -25.97
N LEU A 145 -7.54 5.12 -26.01
CA LEU A 145 -8.47 5.15 -24.87
C LEU A 145 -7.89 4.46 -23.64
N PHE A 146 -7.22 3.33 -23.82
CA PHE A 146 -6.55 2.61 -22.74
C PHE A 146 -5.39 3.41 -22.15
N VAL A 147 -4.49 3.92 -23.00
CA VAL A 147 -3.35 4.73 -22.59
C VAL A 147 -3.84 5.96 -21.81
N ALA A 148 -4.83 6.70 -22.34
CA ALA A 148 -5.46 7.82 -21.63
C ALA A 148 -6.06 7.40 -20.28
N GLY A 149 -6.70 6.22 -20.25
CA GLY A 149 -7.29 5.65 -19.05
C GLY A 149 -6.29 5.32 -17.95
N ILE A 150 -5.12 4.80 -18.29
CA ILE A 150 -4.02 4.51 -17.34
C ILE A 150 -3.38 5.81 -16.86
N PHE A 151 -3.04 6.72 -17.79
CA PHE A 151 -2.45 8.01 -17.41
C PHE A 151 -3.37 8.79 -16.48
N SER A 152 -4.68 8.82 -16.76
CA SER A 152 -5.67 9.45 -15.88
C SER A 152 -5.67 8.86 -14.46
N ALA A 153 -5.62 7.53 -14.31
CA ALA A 153 -5.57 6.90 -12.98
C ALA A 153 -4.24 7.15 -12.25
N ALA A 154 -3.12 7.07 -12.96
CA ALA A 154 -1.80 7.35 -12.40
C ALA A 154 -1.71 8.81 -11.93
N LEU A 155 -2.13 9.76 -12.77
CA LEU A 155 -2.14 11.20 -12.45
C LEU A 155 -3.07 11.53 -11.30
N SER A 156 -4.24 10.88 -11.20
CA SER A 156 -5.17 11.08 -10.08
C SER A 156 -4.53 10.67 -8.74
N SER A 157 -3.86 9.52 -8.70
CA SER A 157 -3.18 9.03 -7.50
C SER A 157 -1.97 9.90 -7.14
N MET A 158 -1.15 10.23 -8.16
CA MET A 158 0.05 11.04 -8.00
C MET A 158 -0.26 12.46 -7.52
N SER A 159 -1.30 13.09 -8.08
CA SER A 159 -1.77 14.42 -7.66
C SER A 159 -2.19 14.42 -6.20
N SER A 160 -2.94 13.42 -5.75
CA SER A 160 -3.34 13.31 -4.33
C SER A 160 -2.13 13.14 -3.42
N CYS A 161 -1.20 12.25 -3.76
CA CYS A 161 0.00 12.01 -2.95
C CYS A 161 0.90 13.26 -2.86
N MET A 162 1.13 13.95 -3.98
CA MET A 162 1.93 15.18 -4.01
C MET A 162 1.27 16.31 -3.23
N ASN A 163 -0.05 16.47 -3.36
CA ASN A 163 -0.81 17.47 -2.62
C ASN A 163 -0.79 17.20 -1.11
N THR A 164 -1.04 15.95 -0.70
CA THR A 164 -0.98 15.57 0.71
C THR A 164 0.42 15.75 1.28
N LEU A 165 1.48 15.33 0.59
CA LEU A 165 2.85 15.51 1.06
C LEU A 165 3.23 16.99 1.19
N ALA A 166 2.92 17.81 0.19
CA ALA A 166 3.15 19.25 0.24
C ALA A 166 2.35 19.91 1.38
N GLY A 167 1.10 19.51 1.56
CA GLY A 167 0.21 19.99 2.63
C GLY A 167 0.72 19.62 4.01
N THR A 168 1.10 18.36 4.24
CA THR A 168 1.70 17.91 5.50
C THR A 168 3.01 18.63 5.77
N PHE A 169 3.90 18.78 4.78
CA PHE A 169 5.15 19.50 4.96
C PHE A 169 4.93 20.99 5.29
N TYR A 170 3.98 21.63 4.61
CA TYR A 170 3.62 23.01 4.87
C TYR A 170 3.03 23.19 6.27
N MET A 171 2.03 22.38 6.65
CA MET A 171 1.33 22.54 7.92
C MET A 171 2.24 22.18 9.11
N ASP A 172 2.98 21.07 9.03
CA ASP A 172 3.73 20.54 10.17
C ASP A 172 5.04 21.29 10.41
N PHE A 173 5.69 21.81 9.37
CA PHE A 173 7.00 22.47 9.51
C PHE A 173 6.93 23.99 9.26
N ILE A 174 6.33 24.42 8.14
CA ILE A 174 6.40 25.81 7.71
C ILE A 174 5.42 26.68 8.50
N LYS A 175 4.13 26.34 8.48
CA LYS A 175 3.08 27.09 9.20
C LYS A 175 3.26 26.98 10.71
N HIS A 176 3.76 25.84 11.21
CA HIS A 176 4.13 25.70 12.62
C HIS A 176 5.23 26.70 13.04
N LYS A 177 6.30 26.84 12.24
CA LYS A 177 7.40 27.77 12.53
C LYS A 177 7.05 29.24 12.25
N TYR A 178 6.19 29.49 11.26
CA TYR A 178 5.78 30.83 10.83
C TYR A 178 4.24 30.97 10.83
N PRO A 179 3.60 31.08 12.01
CA PRO A 179 2.13 31.09 12.11
C PRO A 179 1.46 32.27 11.40
N SER A 180 2.17 33.40 11.31
CA SER A 180 1.68 34.66 10.72
C SER A 180 1.74 34.72 9.19
N LEU A 181 2.14 33.64 8.50
CA LEU A 181 2.10 33.58 7.04
C LEU A 181 0.67 33.78 6.51
N SER A 182 0.52 34.69 5.53
CA SER A 182 -0.75 34.89 4.82
C SER A 182 -1.11 33.66 3.99
N ASP A 183 -2.39 33.50 3.69
CA ASP A 183 -2.88 32.34 2.93
C ASP A 183 -2.38 32.35 1.48
N GLU A 184 -2.16 33.53 0.88
CA GLU A 184 -1.60 33.66 -0.47
C GLU A 184 -0.12 33.26 -0.50
N ALA A 185 0.64 33.62 0.54
CA ALA A 185 2.01 33.16 0.70
C ALA A 185 2.06 31.65 0.91
N GLY A 186 1.17 31.11 1.74
CA GLY A 186 1.02 29.66 1.97
C GLY A 186 0.70 28.90 0.69
N SER A 187 -0.28 29.37 -0.09
CA SER A 187 -0.64 28.77 -1.39
C SER A 187 0.51 28.74 -2.38
N ARG A 188 1.29 29.83 -2.47
CA ARG A 188 2.49 29.87 -3.32
C ARG A 188 3.55 28.88 -2.85
N ILE A 189 3.81 28.79 -1.55
CA ILE A 189 4.77 27.83 -0.99
C ILE A 189 4.34 26.39 -1.30
N MET A 190 3.07 26.04 -1.07
CA MET A 190 2.57 24.70 -1.38
C MET A 190 2.72 24.34 -2.87
N LYS A 191 2.42 25.27 -3.78
CA LYS A 191 2.63 25.05 -5.23
C LYS A 191 4.11 24.80 -5.55
N MET A 192 5.03 25.55 -4.95
CA MET A 192 6.47 25.34 -5.12
C MET A 192 6.93 23.99 -4.56
N LEU A 193 6.40 23.58 -3.40
CA LEU A 193 6.68 22.25 -2.81
C LEU A 193 6.21 21.12 -3.74
N VAL A 194 5.01 21.23 -4.33
CA VAL A 194 4.51 20.23 -5.29
C VAL A 194 5.44 20.12 -6.50
N VAL A 195 5.91 21.24 -7.06
CA VAL A 195 6.86 21.23 -8.18
C VAL A 195 8.19 20.58 -7.77
N GLY A 196 8.70 20.90 -6.58
CA GLY A 196 9.92 20.29 -6.04
C GLY A 196 9.79 18.77 -5.86
N ILE A 197 8.72 18.32 -5.19
CA ILE A 197 8.40 16.90 -5.00
C ILE A 197 8.28 16.19 -6.35
N GLY A 198 7.56 16.78 -7.31
CA GLY A 198 7.40 16.22 -8.65
C GLY A 198 8.73 16.07 -9.40
N THR A 199 9.60 17.07 -9.30
CA THR A 199 10.95 17.02 -9.89
C THR A 199 11.80 15.92 -9.25
N THR A 200 11.76 15.78 -7.92
CA THR A 200 12.45 14.69 -7.22
C THR A 200 11.91 13.32 -7.62
N CYS A 201 10.59 13.17 -7.72
CA CYS A 201 9.96 11.92 -8.19
C CYS A 201 10.43 11.54 -9.60
N LEU A 202 10.55 12.50 -10.53
CA LEU A 202 11.09 12.26 -11.87
C LEU A 202 12.53 11.76 -11.82
N GLY A 203 13.38 12.32 -10.95
CA GLY A 203 14.75 11.83 -10.76
C GLY A 203 14.82 10.41 -10.21
N LEU A 204 13.91 10.05 -9.29
CA LEU A 204 13.86 8.70 -8.71
C LEU A 204 13.44 7.60 -9.70
N VAL A 205 12.81 7.95 -10.83
CA VAL A 205 12.45 6.98 -11.89
C VAL A 205 13.69 6.22 -12.38
N PHE A 206 14.82 6.90 -12.56
CA PHE A 206 16.07 6.28 -13.02
C PHE A 206 16.67 5.29 -12.01
N VAL A 207 16.32 5.45 -10.73
CA VAL A 207 16.71 4.50 -9.67
C VAL A 207 15.77 3.30 -9.70
N VAL A 208 14.45 3.55 -9.70
CA VAL A 208 13.43 2.49 -9.70
C VAL A 208 13.51 1.61 -10.95
N GLU A 209 13.92 2.14 -12.09
CA GLU A 209 14.14 1.35 -13.31
C GLU A 209 15.25 0.29 -13.13
N LYS A 210 16.20 0.50 -12.22
CA LYS A 210 17.25 -0.48 -11.93
C LYS A 210 16.88 -1.47 -10.83
N LEU A 211 15.78 -1.23 -10.14
CA LEU A 211 15.29 -2.11 -9.09
C LEU A 211 14.44 -3.24 -9.69
N GLY A 212 14.23 -4.29 -8.89
CA GLY A 212 13.52 -5.50 -9.30
C GLY A 212 12.02 -5.29 -9.55
N ASN A 213 11.21 -6.27 -9.18
CA ASN A 213 9.77 -6.21 -9.40
C ASN A 213 9.11 -5.02 -8.67
N ILE A 214 8.43 -4.14 -9.42
CA ILE A 214 7.91 -2.86 -8.91
C ILE A 214 6.82 -3.10 -7.86
N PHE A 215 5.98 -4.12 -8.03
CA PHE A 215 4.94 -4.47 -7.07
C PHE A 215 5.54 -4.84 -5.71
N SER A 216 6.52 -5.75 -5.69
CA SER A 216 7.19 -6.15 -4.45
C SER A 216 7.87 -4.97 -3.77
N LEU A 217 8.55 -4.11 -4.54
CA LEU A 217 9.23 -2.93 -4.03
C LEU A 217 8.26 -1.94 -3.39
N GLY A 218 7.15 -1.64 -4.08
CA GLY A 218 6.12 -0.71 -3.61
C GLY A 218 5.47 -1.16 -2.30
N ILE A 219 5.11 -2.44 -2.19
CA ILE A 219 4.58 -3.00 -0.95
C ILE A 219 5.65 -3.01 0.15
N SER A 220 6.91 -3.34 -0.19
CA SER A 220 7.99 -3.39 0.81
C SER A 220 8.24 -2.03 1.46
N ILE A 221 8.45 -0.99 0.64
CA ILE A 221 8.73 0.37 1.11
C ILE A 221 7.51 0.96 1.81
N GLY A 222 6.32 0.77 1.24
CA GLY A 222 5.06 1.21 1.85
C GLY A 222 4.81 0.53 3.21
N GLY A 223 5.18 -0.74 3.35
CA GLY A 223 5.06 -1.50 4.59
C GLY A 223 5.85 -0.90 5.77
N VAL A 224 7.03 -0.34 5.51
CA VAL A 224 7.88 0.29 6.55
C VAL A 224 7.14 1.42 7.26
N THR A 225 6.60 2.35 6.49
CA THR A 225 5.94 3.55 7.00
C THR A 225 4.54 3.24 7.49
N ALA A 226 3.78 2.42 6.74
CA ALA A 226 2.44 2.00 7.12
C ALA A 226 2.43 1.24 8.46
N GLY A 227 3.33 0.27 8.62
CA GLY A 227 3.44 -0.48 9.87
C GLY A 227 3.77 0.41 11.07
N THR A 228 4.75 1.29 10.89
CA THR A 228 5.16 2.22 11.95
C THR A 228 4.02 3.17 12.35
N LEU A 229 3.38 3.82 11.37
CA LEU A 229 2.28 4.76 11.62
C LEU A 229 1.12 4.04 12.32
N LEU A 230 0.70 2.90 11.80
CA LEU A 230 -0.35 2.11 12.42
C LEU A 230 0.01 1.70 13.85
N GLY A 231 1.26 1.29 14.08
CA GLY A 231 1.79 0.97 15.40
C GLY A 231 1.65 2.13 16.38
N ILE A 232 2.05 3.33 15.99
CA ILE A 232 1.99 4.54 16.85
C ILE A 232 0.55 4.89 17.21
N PHE A 233 -0.34 4.97 16.21
CA PHE A 233 -1.74 5.32 16.44
C PHE A 233 -2.45 4.25 17.27
N THR A 234 -2.21 2.97 16.98
CA THR A 234 -2.83 1.86 17.73
C THR A 234 -2.30 1.82 19.16
N LEU A 235 -1.00 2.06 19.38
CA LEU A 235 -0.42 2.18 20.71
C LEU A 235 -1.11 3.28 21.52
N GLY A 236 -1.33 4.46 20.94
CA GLY A 236 -2.04 5.56 21.59
C GLY A 236 -3.52 5.28 21.88
N MET A 237 -4.21 4.57 20.97
CA MET A 237 -5.64 4.24 21.13
C MET A 237 -5.89 3.11 22.13
N VAL A 238 -4.95 2.16 22.26
CA VAL A 238 -5.14 0.90 23.01
C VAL A 238 -4.39 0.89 24.33
N CYS A 239 -3.27 1.59 24.46
CA CYS A 239 -2.46 1.60 25.67
C CYS A 239 -2.57 2.96 26.37
N PRO A 240 -3.45 3.12 27.38
CA PRO A 240 -3.57 4.40 28.07
C PRO A 240 -2.25 4.88 28.67
N ARG A 241 -1.40 3.99 29.18
CA ARG A 241 -0.10 4.41 29.75
C ARG A 241 0.95 4.77 28.70
N ALA A 242 0.65 4.72 27.41
CA ALA A 242 1.56 5.15 26.36
C ALA A 242 1.80 6.67 26.43
N ASN A 243 3.05 7.08 26.20
CA ASN A 243 3.46 8.48 26.23
C ASN A 243 4.28 8.83 24.98
N THR A 244 4.54 10.13 24.79
CA THR A 244 5.24 10.65 23.60
C THR A 244 6.69 10.15 23.47
N THR A 245 7.35 9.82 24.59
CA THR A 245 8.72 9.29 24.59
C THR A 245 8.75 7.85 24.09
N GLY A 246 7.87 6.99 24.61
CA GLY A 246 7.77 5.60 24.14
C GLY A 246 7.28 5.51 22.70
N ALA A 247 6.29 6.31 22.30
CA ALA A 247 5.86 6.38 20.90
C ALA A 247 7.01 6.76 19.95
N ARG A 248 7.84 7.75 20.31
CA ARG A 248 9.02 8.14 19.54
C ARG A 248 10.05 7.02 19.39
N TRP A 249 10.45 6.41 20.50
CA TRP A 249 11.46 5.35 20.47
C TRP A 249 10.95 4.08 19.79
N GLY A 250 9.68 3.74 19.97
CA GLY A 250 9.01 2.69 19.21
C GLY A 250 9.01 2.97 17.71
N ALA A 251 8.71 4.21 17.31
CA ALA A 251 8.75 4.63 15.91
C ALA A 251 10.15 4.53 15.31
N TYR A 252 11.18 5.05 15.99
CA TYR A 252 12.56 4.98 15.51
C TYR A 252 13.08 3.55 15.42
N ALA A 253 12.78 2.71 16.41
CA ALA A 253 13.15 1.29 16.36
C ALA A 253 12.47 0.58 15.19
N SER A 254 11.15 0.76 15.00
CA SER A 254 10.41 0.19 13.89
C SER A 254 10.98 0.64 12.53
N LEU A 255 11.11 1.95 12.31
CA LEU A 255 11.63 2.47 11.04
C LEU A 255 13.03 1.95 10.75
N THR A 256 13.93 1.96 11.73
CA THR A 256 15.32 1.55 11.54
C THR A 256 15.42 0.06 11.26
N ILE A 257 14.78 -0.78 12.09
CA ILE A 257 14.87 -2.23 11.97
C ILE A 257 14.19 -2.68 10.68
N VAL A 258 12.95 -2.25 10.41
CA VAL A 258 12.25 -2.69 9.20
C VAL A 258 12.91 -2.14 7.93
N SER A 259 13.44 -0.91 7.94
CA SER A 259 14.22 -0.40 6.80
C SER A 259 15.49 -1.22 6.57
N ALA A 260 16.20 -1.62 7.63
CA ALA A 260 17.37 -2.47 7.50
C ALA A 260 17.02 -3.85 6.91
N ILE A 261 15.87 -4.42 7.33
CA ILE A 261 15.35 -5.68 6.76
C ILE A 261 15.03 -5.50 5.27
N VAL A 262 14.28 -4.46 4.91
CA VAL A 262 13.91 -4.17 3.52
C VAL A 262 15.15 -3.93 2.67
N MET A 263 16.08 -3.09 3.10
CA MET A 263 17.31 -2.82 2.36
C MET A 263 18.15 -4.09 2.18
N GLY A 264 18.33 -4.88 3.24
CA GLY A 264 19.05 -6.15 3.15
C GLY A 264 18.38 -7.14 2.21
N ALA A 265 17.06 -7.26 2.24
CA ALA A 265 16.31 -8.08 1.29
C ALA A 265 16.46 -7.59 -0.16
N GLN A 266 16.35 -6.28 -0.40
CA GLN A 266 16.48 -5.71 -1.74
C GLN A 266 17.90 -5.84 -2.30
N LEU A 267 18.94 -5.69 -1.46
CA LEU A 267 20.33 -5.92 -1.88
C LEU A 267 20.56 -7.37 -2.27
N ASN A 268 20.08 -8.34 -1.46
CA ASN A 268 20.20 -9.76 -1.80
C ASN A 268 19.40 -10.14 -3.06
N ILE A 269 18.27 -9.47 -3.33
CA ILE A 269 17.52 -9.64 -4.59
C ILE A 269 18.30 -9.04 -5.77
N ALA A 270 18.90 -7.86 -5.60
CA ALA A 270 19.68 -7.18 -6.64
C ALA A 270 20.96 -7.95 -7.01
N ASP A 271 21.64 -8.52 -6.02
CA ASP A 271 22.83 -9.36 -6.20
C ASP A 271 22.50 -10.76 -6.74
N GLY A 272 21.22 -11.11 -6.78
CA GLY A 272 20.74 -12.41 -7.25
C GLY A 272 20.85 -13.56 -6.24
N ASN A 273 21.24 -13.27 -4.99
CA ASN A 273 21.33 -14.26 -3.90
C ASN A 273 19.96 -14.70 -3.38
N LEU A 274 18.94 -13.83 -3.50
CA LEU A 274 17.57 -14.12 -3.12
C LEU A 274 16.67 -14.12 -4.35
N LYS A 275 16.22 -15.30 -4.77
CA LYS A 275 15.28 -15.45 -5.89
C LYS A 275 14.06 -16.24 -5.44
N TYR A 276 12.89 -15.71 -5.78
CA TYR A 276 11.63 -16.41 -5.57
C TYR A 276 11.23 -17.11 -6.87
N PRO A 277 10.95 -18.43 -6.82
CA PRO A 277 10.54 -19.16 -8.01
C PRO A 277 9.24 -18.57 -8.57
N SER A 278 9.19 -18.38 -9.88
CA SER A 278 7.94 -18.12 -10.60
C SER A 278 7.30 -19.45 -11.00
N LEU A 279 5.99 -19.46 -11.15
CA LEU A 279 5.29 -20.59 -11.74
C LEU A 279 5.79 -20.87 -13.18
N PRO A 280 5.82 -22.14 -13.64
CA PRO A 280 6.39 -22.53 -14.93
C PRO A 280 5.76 -21.83 -16.13
N LEU A 281 6.59 -21.37 -17.07
CA LEU A 281 6.16 -20.68 -18.29
C LEU A 281 6.53 -21.50 -19.53
N ASN A 282 5.75 -21.38 -20.60
CA ASN A 282 5.99 -22.09 -21.86
C ASN A 282 6.49 -21.14 -22.94
N VAL A 283 7.37 -21.65 -23.80
CA VAL A 283 7.89 -20.96 -24.99
C VAL A 283 7.71 -21.79 -26.27
N HIS A 284 6.88 -22.83 -26.24
CA HIS A 284 6.70 -23.77 -27.35
C HIS A 284 6.12 -23.12 -28.61
N GLY A 285 5.27 -22.12 -28.44
CA GLY A 285 4.65 -21.38 -29.54
C GLY A 285 5.42 -20.15 -30.00
N CYS A 286 6.62 -19.90 -29.48
CA CYS A 286 7.41 -18.72 -29.84
C CYS A 286 8.19 -18.94 -31.15
N ASN A 287 8.15 -17.96 -32.06
CA ASN A 287 8.83 -18.01 -33.37
C ASN A 287 10.34 -17.69 -33.30
N SER A 288 10.88 -17.40 -32.12
CA SER A 288 12.27 -16.97 -31.96
C SER A 288 13.26 -18.14 -32.11
N THR A 289 14.32 -17.91 -32.89
CA THR A 289 15.41 -18.86 -33.17
C THR A 289 16.31 -19.20 -31.96
N THR A 290 16.06 -18.59 -30.80
CA THR A 290 16.89 -18.70 -29.59
C THR A 290 16.61 -19.98 -28.80
N PHE A 291 15.41 -20.57 -28.92
CA PHE A 291 15.02 -21.77 -28.19
C PHE A 291 14.83 -22.94 -29.15
N ASN A 292 15.82 -23.84 -29.20
CA ASN A 292 15.87 -24.93 -30.18
C ASN A 292 15.09 -26.19 -29.75
N THR A 293 14.18 -26.11 -28.77
CA THR A 293 13.40 -27.26 -28.29
C THR A 293 12.12 -26.79 -27.58
N THR A 294 11.09 -27.63 -27.57
CA THR A 294 9.89 -27.56 -26.72
C THR A 294 10.29 -27.53 -25.24
N SER A 295 10.79 -26.40 -24.72
CA SER A 295 11.21 -26.27 -23.32
C SER A 295 10.16 -25.54 -22.47
N ILE A 296 9.70 -26.20 -21.41
CA ILE A 296 9.04 -25.52 -20.29
C ILE A 296 10.16 -24.87 -19.48
N ILE A 297 10.07 -23.57 -19.22
CA ILE A 297 11.01 -22.87 -18.34
C ILE A 297 10.60 -23.20 -16.91
N LEU A 298 11.17 -24.28 -16.38
CA LEU A 298 11.18 -24.58 -14.95
C LEU A 298 12.24 -23.71 -14.30
N ASN A 299 11.82 -22.68 -13.57
CA ASN A 299 12.72 -21.96 -12.69
C ASN A 299 13.12 -22.91 -11.56
N GLU A 300 14.37 -23.38 -11.61
CA GLU A 300 14.97 -24.24 -10.60
C GLU A 300 14.81 -23.61 -9.21
N HIS A 301 14.50 -24.42 -8.19
CA HIS A 301 14.38 -23.94 -6.82
C HIS A 301 15.72 -23.33 -6.39
N HIS A 302 15.77 -21.99 -6.36
CA HIS A 302 16.95 -21.28 -5.91
C HIS A 302 17.10 -21.48 -4.40
N ASP A 303 18.22 -22.08 -3.97
CA ASP A 303 18.49 -22.24 -2.56
C ASP A 303 18.82 -20.88 -1.93
N ASN A 304 17.86 -20.35 -1.18
CA ASN A 304 17.99 -19.08 -0.47
C ASN A 304 18.62 -19.27 0.93
N SER A 305 19.08 -20.47 1.28
CA SER A 305 19.64 -20.79 2.61
C SER A 305 20.85 -19.94 3.00
N SER A 306 21.65 -19.51 2.02
CA SER A 306 22.82 -18.65 2.17
C SER A 306 22.47 -17.25 2.69
N VAL A 307 21.24 -16.79 2.45
CA VAL A 307 20.75 -15.49 2.90
C VAL A 307 20.28 -15.60 4.35
N PRO A 308 20.68 -14.67 5.24
CA PRO A 308 20.16 -14.62 6.61
C PRO A 308 18.62 -14.65 6.63
N TRP A 309 18.04 -15.44 7.54
CA TRP A 309 16.59 -15.68 7.61
C TRP A 309 15.77 -14.38 7.69
N ILE A 310 16.31 -13.35 8.33
CA ILE A 310 15.64 -12.06 8.50
C ILE A 310 15.35 -11.36 7.17
N PHE A 311 16.22 -11.52 6.17
CA PHE A 311 16.06 -10.91 4.83
C PHE A 311 15.21 -11.76 3.89
N ARG A 312 14.86 -12.99 4.28
CA ARG A 312 13.99 -13.89 3.53
C ARG A 312 12.51 -13.72 3.86
N ILE A 313 12.18 -12.92 4.87
CA ILE A 313 10.79 -12.72 5.29
C ILE A 313 9.99 -12.11 4.13
N GLY A 314 8.81 -12.66 3.87
CA GLY A 314 7.91 -12.19 2.82
C GLY A 314 7.54 -10.71 3.01
N PHE A 315 7.66 -9.95 1.94
CA PHE A 315 7.58 -8.48 1.96
C PHE A 315 6.24 -7.91 2.44
N MET A 316 5.16 -8.71 2.41
CA MET A 316 3.85 -8.27 2.90
C MET A 316 3.79 -8.21 4.43
N TYR A 317 4.67 -8.92 5.14
CA TYR A 317 4.69 -8.90 6.61
C TYR A 317 5.40 -7.67 7.20
N TYR A 318 6.11 -6.88 6.40
CA TYR A 318 6.86 -5.72 6.91
C TYR A 318 5.97 -4.70 7.64
N SER A 319 4.72 -4.52 7.20
CA SER A 319 3.74 -3.67 7.90
C SER A 319 3.38 -4.21 9.28
N VAL A 320 3.21 -5.54 9.41
CA VAL A 320 2.89 -6.21 10.67
C VAL A 320 4.07 -6.13 11.63
N ILE A 321 5.27 -6.43 11.13
CA ILE A 321 6.51 -6.38 11.92
C ILE A 321 6.73 -4.95 12.43
N GLY A 322 6.56 -3.94 11.57
CA GLY A 322 6.67 -2.54 11.96
C GLY A 322 5.68 -2.17 13.07
N ALA A 323 4.40 -2.52 12.90
CA ALA A 323 3.39 -2.26 13.92
C ALA A 323 3.74 -2.93 15.25
N LEU A 324 4.13 -4.21 15.24
CA LEU A 324 4.53 -4.96 16.43
C LEU A 324 5.76 -4.38 17.11
N LEU A 325 6.79 -3.96 16.35
CA LEU A 325 7.99 -3.34 16.91
C LEU A 325 7.68 -2.05 17.68
N VAL A 326 6.72 -1.24 17.19
CA VAL A 326 6.27 -0.06 17.93
C VAL A 326 5.66 -0.45 19.28
N PHE A 327 4.90 -1.55 19.37
CA PHE A 327 4.39 -2.05 20.65
C PHE A 327 5.49 -2.59 21.56
N VAL A 328 6.35 -3.45 21.01
CA VAL A 328 7.42 -4.15 21.74
C VAL A 328 8.42 -3.17 22.34
N VAL A 329 8.74 -2.08 21.64
CA VAL A 329 9.67 -1.06 22.15
C VAL A 329 8.93 0.09 22.83
N GLY A 330 7.87 0.59 22.20
CA GLY A 330 7.20 1.80 22.65
C GLY A 330 6.46 1.64 23.96
N TYR A 331 5.77 0.52 24.18
CA TYR A 331 5.02 0.33 25.42
C TYR A 331 5.95 0.19 26.65
N PRO A 332 7.01 -0.64 26.65
CA PRO A 332 7.95 -0.68 27.77
C PRO A 332 8.64 0.66 28.04
N VAL A 333 9.09 1.36 27.00
CA VAL A 333 9.71 2.69 27.17
C VAL A 333 8.72 3.68 27.78
N SER A 334 7.44 3.64 27.39
CA SER A 334 6.42 4.47 28.01
C SER A 334 6.24 4.17 29.50
N LEU A 335 6.25 2.90 29.91
CA LEU A 335 6.17 2.53 31.32
C LEU A 335 7.40 2.98 32.11
N LEU A 336 8.60 2.82 31.55
CA LEU A 336 9.86 3.21 32.19
C LEU A 336 10.02 4.74 32.32
N THR A 337 9.36 5.51 31.46
CA THR A 337 9.42 6.98 31.46
C THR A 337 8.23 7.63 32.17
N GLY A 338 7.56 6.89 33.06
CA GLY A 338 6.50 7.39 33.95
C GLY A 338 5.08 7.28 33.40
N GLY A 339 4.90 6.91 32.13
CA GLY A 339 3.60 6.77 31.48
C GLY A 339 2.82 8.08 31.36
N HIS A 340 1.61 7.99 30.82
CA HIS A 340 0.62 9.08 30.84
C HIS A 340 -0.66 8.57 31.51
N ASP A 341 -1.15 9.28 32.52
CA ASP A 341 -2.35 8.89 33.25
C ASP A 341 -3.52 9.87 33.02
N ASP A 342 -3.28 10.98 32.30
CA ASP A 342 -4.27 12.03 32.04
C ASP A 342 -4.72 12.08 30.57
N ILE A 343 -5.73 11.28 30.24
CA ILE A 343 -6.15 11.05 28.86
C ILE A 343 -7.63 11.32 28.69
N ASP A 344 -7.96 12.04 27.61
CA ASP A 344 -9.33 12.16 27.12
C ASP A 344 -9.83 10.78 26.63
N GLU A 345 -10.87 10.28 27.29
CA GLU A 345 -11.51 8.99 27.00
C GLU A 345 -11.97 8.86 25.53
N ARG A 346 -12.21 9.98 24.84
CA ARG A 346 -12.59 9.99 23.42
C ARG A 346 -11.48 9.51 22.49
N LEU A 347 -10.21 9.62 22.91
CA LEU A 347 -9.04 9.19 22.13
C LEU A 347 -8.79 7.67 22.25
N LEU A 348 -9.35 7.03 23.28
CA LEU A 348 -9.22 5.59 23.49
C LEU A 348 -10.24 4.81 22.66
N ALA A 349 -9.84 3.59 22.27
CA ALA A 349 -10.71 2.67 21.55
C ALA A 349 -12.00 2.39 22.33
N PRO A 350 -13.18 2.29 21.67
CA PRO A 350 -14.48 2.19 22.35
C PRO A 350 -14.57 1.09 23.41
N PHE A 351 -13.95 -0.07 23.16
CA PHE A 351 -13.98 -1.23 24.06
C PHE A 351 -13.16 -1.01 25.36
N LEU A 352 -12.18 -0.11 25.35
CA LEU A 352 -11.35 0.20 26.52
C LEU A 352 -11.92 1.30 27.41
N ARG A 353 -12.85 2.10 26.88
CA ARG A 353 -13.39 3.28 27.59
C ARG A 353 -14.02 2.92 28.93
N SER A 354 -14.79 1.83 28.99
CA SER A 354 -15.43 1.35 30.22
C SER A 354 -14.39 0.94 31.28
N TRP A 355 -13.39 0.15 30.88
CA TRP A 355 -12.31 -0.29 31.76
C TRP A 355 -11.47 0.88 32.27
N TYR A 356 -11.08 1.81 31.38
CA TYR A 356 -10.31 2.99 31.75
C TYR A 356 -11.09 3.91 32.70
N ARG A 357 -12.40 4.09 32.48
CA ARG A 357 -13.26 4.87 33.37
C ARG A 357 -13.30 4.30 34.79
N ASN A 358 -13.33 2.98 34.93
CA ASN A 358 -13.30 2.31 36.23
C ASN A 358 -11.94 2.48 36.91
N GLN A 359 -10.84 2.31 36.17
CA GLN A 359 -9.47 2.57 36.66
C GLN A 359 -9.28 4.03 37.11
N ARG A 360 -9.75 4.99 36.31
CA ARG A 360 -9.66 6.43 36.60
C ARG A 360 -10.39 6.77 37.89
N LYS A 361 -11.61 6.24 38.07
CA LYS A 361 -12.39 6.39 39.31
C LYS A 361 -11.68 5.77 40.50
N ALA A 362 -11.13 4.55 40.35
CA ALA A 362 -10.39 3.89 41.41
C ALA A 362 -9.14 4.67 41.86
N LYS A 363 -8.50 5.40 40.94
CA LYS A 363 -7.32 6.26 41.21
C LYS A 363 -7.67 7.71 41.58
N ASN A 364 -8.94 8.08 41.68
CA ASN A 364 -9.39 9.46 41.92
C ASN A 364 -8.80 10.50 40.95
N LEU A 365 -8.56 10.12 39.69
CA LEU A 365 -8.00 11.01 38.68
C LEU A 365 -9.09 11.93 38.09
N PRO A 366 -8.78 13.21 37.81
CA PRO A 366 -9.72 14.16 37.23
C PRO A 366 -10.17 13.71 35.84
N LYS A 367 -11.39 14.10 35.46
CA LYS A 367 -11.89 13.86 34.09
C LYS A 367 -11.32 14.95 33.19
N VAL A 368 -10.39 14.59 32.31
CA VAL A 368 -9.95 15.48 31.25
C VAL A 368 -10.80 15.32 30.01
N VAL A 369 -11.32 16.46 29.55
CA VAL A 369 -12.10 16.61 28.32
C VAL A 369 -11.46 17.77 27.58
N ARG A 370 -10.87 17.50 26.42
CA ARG A 370 -10.36 18.57 25.56
C ARG A 370 -11.53 19.19 24.79
N SER A 371 -11.45 20.49 24.52
CA SER A 371 -12.50 21.15 23.74
C SER A 371 -12.56 20.58 22.32
N ASP A 372 -13.75 20.59 21.70
CA ASP A 372 -13.91 20.10 20.33
C ASP A 372 -13.08 20.93 19.33
N GLN A 373 -12.84 22.20 19.64
CA GLN A 373 -12.00 23.09 18.84
C GLN A 373 -10.52 22.75 18.97
N GLU A 374 -10.03 22.42 20.18
CA GLU A 374 -8.68 21.87 20.36
C GLU A 374 -8.54 20.53 19.64
N MET A 375 -9.56 19.67 19.70
CA MET A 375 -9.56 18.37 19.05
C MET A 375 -9.51 18.50 17.52
N ARG A 376 -10.26 19.45 16.94
CA ARG A 376 -10.21 19.79 15.50
C ARG A 376 -8.84 20.31 15.08
N VAL A 377 -8.24 21.19 15.88
CA VAL A 377 -6.88 21.71 15.63
C VAL A 377 -5.84 20.59 15.73
N PHE A 378 -5.95 19.69 16.71
CA PHE A 378 -5.09 18.50 16.83
C PHE A 378 -5.23 17.54 15.64
N LEU A 379 -6.39 17.49 15.00
CA LEU A 379 -6.67 16.69 13.82
C LEU A 379 -6.36 17.42 12.50
N GLY A 380 -5.79 18.64 12.56
CA GLY A 380 -5.40 19.41 11.38
C GLY A 380 -6.55 20.11 10.64
N ALA A 381 -7.73 20.22 11.25
CA ALA A 381 -8.83 21.02 10.71
C ALA A 381 -8.65 22.52 11.06
N SER A 382 -8.88 23.40 10.08
CA SER A 382 -8.80 24.86 10.26
C SER A 382 -9.76 25.34 11.36
N LYS A 383 -9.37 26.41 12.06
CA LYS A 383 -10.15 27.05 13.14
C LYS A 383 -11.50 27.62 12.66
N ASP A 384 -11.70 27.77 11.35
CA ASP A 384 -12.71 28.69 10.79
C ASP A 384 -13.97 28.02 10.20
N HIS A 385 -14.35 26.82 10.66
CA HIS A 385 -15.73 26.36 10.45
C HIS A 385 -16.57 26.66 11.69
N PRO A 386 -17.42 27.71 11.66
CA PRO A 386 -18.38 27.94 12.72
C PRO A 386 -19.22 26.68 12.87
N SER A 387 -19.41 26.26 14.12
CA SER A 387 -20.48 25.38 14.48
C SER A 387 -21.79 26.01 14.02
N GLU A 388 -22.33 25.58 12.88
CA GLU A 388 -23.77 25.69 12.66
C GLU A 388 -24.41 24.78 13.70
N ALA A 389 -24.86 25.42 14.77
CA ALA A 389 -25.83 24.88 15.69
C ALA A 389 -27.12 24.61 14.91
N SER A 390 -27.59 23.37 14.96
CA SER A 390 -29.01 23.02 14.91
C SER A 390 -29.25 21.86 15.84
#